data_AF-A0A8C6JUG6-F1
#
_entry.id   AF-A0A8C6JUG6-F1
#
_cell.length_a   1.000
_cell.length_b   1.000
_cell.length_c   1.000
_cell.angle_alpha   90.00
_cell.angle_beta   90.00
_cell.angle_gamma   90.00
#
_symmetry.space_group_name_H-M   'P 1'
#
loop_
_entity.id
_entity.type
_entity.pdbx_description
1 polymer ?
#
loop_
_entity_poly.entity_id
_entity_poly.type
_entity_poly.pdbx_seq_one_letter_code
_entity_poly.pdbx_strand_id
1 'polypeptide(L)'
;MITEENSDESAERLSTTTSSFLGMNTNGSDEYFQSTNHAEQTFRKMENYLQQKQLCDVLLIVGDQKIPAHRLVLSAVSDYFAAMFTNDVREAKQEEIKMEGVDPDALKALVRYAYTGILELKEDTIESLLAAACLLQLSQVIEVCCNFLMKQLHPSNCLGIRSFGDAQGCTELLKVAHTYTMDHFTEVIKNQEFLLLPANEIAKLLSSDDINVPDEEAIFQALMMWVRHDLQNRQQDLGMLLSYIRLPLLSPQLLADLENSPMFADDLECQKLLMEAMKYHLLPERRSMMQSPRTKPRKSTVGALYAVGGMDATKGTTTIEKYDLRTNSWVQIGTMNGRRLQFGVAVIDNKLYIVGGRDGLKTSNIVECFNPITKVWTIMPPMSTHRHGLGVAMLEGPMYAVGGHDGWSYLNTVERWDPQARQWNYVASMSTPRSTVGVAALNSKLYAVGGRDGSSCLKSMECFDPHTNKWSICASMSKRRGGVGVATYNGFLYAVGGHDAPASNHCSRLSDCVERYDPKTDAWTTVAPLSVPRDAVGICPLGDRLYAVGGYDGHTYLDTVESYDAQNNEWTEEVPVNIGRAGACVVVVKLP
;
A
#
# COMPACT_ATOMS: atom_id res chain seq x y z
N MET A 1 0.36 57.27 33.24
CA MET A 1 -0.68 56.52 33.99
C MET A 1 -1.09 55.38 33.08
N ILE A 2 -0.66 54.14 33.37
CA ILE A 2 -1.16 53.26 34.45
C ILE A 2 -2.55 52.74 34.03
N THR A 3 -2.55 51.63 33.28
CA THR A 3 -3.10 50.28 33.64
C THR A 3 -4.63 50.22 33.44
N GLU A 4 -5.32 49.09 33.29
CA GLU A 4 -5.00 47.66 33.44
C GLU A 4 -6.08 46.84 32.69
N GLU A 5 -5.76 45.66 32.14
CA GLU A 5 -6.54 44.40 32.32
C GLU A 5 -5.88 43.21 31.58
N ASN A 6 -6.02 42.01 32.17
CA ASN A 6 -5.25 40.79 31.85
C ASN A 6 -6.05 39.74 31.05
N SER A 7 -5.34 38.91 30.26
CA SER A 7 -5.40 37.42 30.24
C SER A 7 -4.28 36.92 29.28
N ASP A 8 -3.39 35.99 29.66
CA ASP A 8 -3.56 34.51 29.63
C ASP A 8 -4.08 34.01 28.25
N GLU A 9 -3.57 32.98 27.58
CA GLU A 9 -2.65 31.85 27.85
C GLU A 9 -1.89 31.53 26.53
N SER A 10 -0.86 30.68 26.39
CA SER A 10 0.10 30.01 27.30
C SER A 10 1.28 29.45 26.47
N ALA A 11 2.30 28.83 27.10
CA ALA A 11 3.33 28.03 26.42
C ALA A 11 3.91 26.95 27.37
N GLU A 12 3.34 25.75 27.30
CA GLU A 12 3.79 24.59 28.07
C GLU A 12 5.23 24.18 27.72
N ARG A 13 6.01 23.80 28.73
CA ARG A 13 7.16 22.91 28.56
C ARG A 13 6.99 21.68 29.45
N LEU A 14 6.98 20.51 28.82
CA LEU A 14 6.85 19.23 29.48
C LEU A 14 7.97 19.04 30.53
N SER A 15 7.59 18.63 31.73
CA SER A 15 8.50 18.11 32.75
C SER A 15 8.33 16.60 32.89
N THR A 16 9.13 15.83 32.15
CA THR A 16 9.19 14.37 32.27
C THR A 16 10.18 13.92 33.34
N THR A 17 9.63 13.57 34.50
CA THR A 17 9.99 12.41 35.33
C THR A 17 11.43 11.87 35.29
N THR A 18 12.23 12.20 36.31
CA THR A 18 13.20 11.24 36.91
C THR A 18 13.28 11.46 38.43
N SER A 19 12.69 10.54 39.19
CA SER A 19 12.89 10.44 40.64
C SER A 19 13.24 9.00 41.01
N SER A 20 14.51 8.71 41.30
CA SER A 20 14.94 7.37 41.74
C SER A 20 16.29 7.35 42.46
N PHE A 21 16.55 8.27 43.40
CA PHE A 21 17.55 8.04 44.45
C PHE A 21 17.09 8.68 45.77
N LEU A 22 16.69 7.82 46.72
CA LEU A 22 16.83 7.92 48.18
C LEU A 22 15.85 6.94 48.85
N GLY A 23 16.28 5.68 48.93
CA GLY A 23 15.64 4.70 49.82
C GLY A 23 16.33 4.69 51.18
N MET A 24 15.52 4.67 52.24
CA MET A 24 15.87 4.44 53.66
C MET A 24 16.41 5.63 54.50
N ASN A 25 15.48 6.22 55.25
CA ASN A 25 15.56 6.64 56.67
C ASN A 25 16.91 7.04 57.29
N THR A 26 16.97 8.30 57.77
CA THR A 26 17.11 8.60 59.21
C THR A 26 16.47 9.95 59.54
N ASN A 27 16.09 10.18 60.81
CA ASN A 27 15.55 11.46 61.28
C ASN A 27 16.60 12.58 61.19
N GLY A 28 16.40 13.51 60.26
CA GLY A 28 17.11 14.78 60.14
C GLY A 28 16.26 15.75 59.31
N SER A 29 16.11 17.00 59.76
CA SER A 29 15.47 18.05 58.98
C SER A 29 16.49 18.66 58.02
N ASP A 30 16.88 17.89 57.01
CA ASP A 30 17.92 18.29 56.07
C ASP A 30 17.36 19.30 55.06
N GLU A 31 17.89 20.53 55.10
CA GLU A 31 17.59 21.56 54.09
C GLU A 31 18.49 21.35 52.86
N TYR A 32 17.87 21.06 51.71
CA TYR A 32 18.59 20.88 50.44
C TYR A 32 18.54 22.15 49.59
N PHE A 33 19.70 22.68 49.22
CA PHE A 33 19.84 23.79 48.27
C PHE A 33 20.15 23.28 46.86
N GLN A 34 19.35 23.67 45.87
CA GLN A 34 19.58 23.39 44.46
C GLN A 34 19.79 24.69 43.68
N SER A 35 20.99 24.87 43.11
CA SER A 35 21.30 26.03 42.26
C SER A 35 20.72 25.86 40.86
N THR A 36 19.86 26.79 40.44
CA THR A 36 19.33 26.86 39.08
C THR A 36 20.45 27.15 38.07
N ASN A 37 20.41 26.44 36.93
CA ASN A 37 21.38 26.54 35.82
C ASN A 37 22.86 26.29 36.20
N HIS A 38 23.13 25.63 37.32
CA HIS A 38 24.51 25.33 37.77
C HIS A 38 25.35 24.60 36.72
N ALA A 39 24.77 23.60 36.06
CA ALA A 39 25.44 22.84 35.00
C ALA A 39 25.81 23.74 33.81
N GLU A 40 24.87 24.53 33.30
CA GLU A 40 25.09 25.44 32.17
C GLU A 40 26.18 26.49 32.46
N GLN A 41 26.14 27.11 33.65
CA GLN A 41 27.18 28.05 34.08
C GLN A 41 28.56 27.39 34.22
N THR A 42 28.60 26.11 34.58
CA THR A 42 29.83 25.33 34.73
C THR A 42 30.40 24.94 33.36
N PHE A 43 29.57 24.47 32.42
CA PHE A 43 29.99 24.18 31.05
C PHE A 43 30.48 25.45 30.31
N ARG A 44 29.83 26.60 30.49
CA ARG A 44 30.34 27.89 29.97
C ARG A 44 31.74 28.26 30.51
N LYS A 45 32.07 27.89 31.75
CA LYS A 45 33.44 28.06 32.28
C LYS A 45 34.43 27.08 31.64
N MET A 46 34.02 25.83 31.43
CA MET A 46 34.82 24.82 30.73
C MET A 46 35.09 25.21 29.27
N GLU A 47 34.12 25.80 28.57
CA GLU A 47 34.31 26.36 27.21
C GLU A 47 35.37 27.47 27.23
N ASN A 48 35.34 28.38 28.21
CA ASN A 48 36.37 29.42 28.33
C ASN A 48 37.78 28.83 28.58
N TYR A 49 37.90 27.76 29.38
CA TYR A 49 39.18 27.06 29.56
C TYR A 49 39.68 26.42 28.26
N LEU A 50 38.80 25.80 27.48
CA LEU A 50 39.10 25.26 26.16
C LEU A 50 39.63 26.36 25.21
N GLN A 51 38.93 27.50 25.13
CA GLN A 51 39.32 28.64 24.28
C GLN A 51 40.69 29.22 24.69
N GLN A 52 41.00 29.25 26.00
CA GLN A 52 42.29 29.72 26.53
C GLN A 52 43.37 28.62 26.58
N LYS A 53 43.05 27.39 26.15
CA LYS A 53 43.90 26.19 26.25
C LYS A 53 44.42 25.90 27.67
N GLN A 54 43.62 26.22 28.67
CA GLN A 54 43.89 25.93 30.08
C GLN A 54 43.34 24.55 30.44
N LEU A 55 44.06 23.83 31.31
CA LEU A 55 43.66 22.52 31.88
C LEU A 55 43.37 21.39 30.87
N CYS A 56 43.64 21.60 29.57
CA CYS A 56 43.49 20.59 28.54
C CYS A 56 44.50 19.46 28.73
N ASP A 57 44.02 18.23 28.90
CA ASP A 57 44.77 17.01 29.24
C ASP A 57 44.79 15.98 28.09
N VAL A 58 44.30 16.36 26.91
CA VAL A 58 44.40 15.60 25.67
C VAL A 58 44.46 16.53 24.44
N LEU A 59 45.21 16.11 23.43
CA LEU A 59 45.35 16.77 22.14
C LEU A 59 44.97 15.79 21.02
N LEU A 60 43.82 16.04 20.39
CA LEU A 60 43.35 15.26 19.25
C LEU A 60 44.05 15.75 17.98
N ILE A 61 44.63 14.83 17.20
CA ILE A 61 45.35 15.13 15.95
C ILE A 61 44.61 14.48 14.79
N VAL A 62 44.14 15.30 13.83
CA VAL A 62 43.44 14.84 12.63
C VAL A 62 43.96 15.60 11.42
N GLY A 63 44.57 14.87 10.49
CA GLY A 63 45.40 15.47 9.44
C GLY A 63 46.47 16.36 10.08
N ASP A 64 46.52 17.63 9.64
CA ASP A 64 47.42 18.64 10.20
C ASP A 64 46.79 19.48 11.34
N GLN A 65 45.51 19.28 11.67
CA GLN A 65 44.85 20.02 12.75
C GLN A 65 45.14 19.38 14.12
N LYS A 66 45.48 20.23 15.11
CA LYS A 66 45.67 19.87 16.52
C LYS A 66 44.60 20.53 17.38
N ILE A 67 43.69 19.73 17.93
CA ILE A 67 42.51 20.17 18.68
C ILE A 67 42.70 19.82 20.17
N PRO A 68 43.01 20.79 21.05
CA PRO A 68 43.09 20.53 22.49
C PRO A 68 41.69 20.27 23.06
N ALA A 69 41.58 19.41 24.07
CA ALA A 69 40.33 19.13 24.77
C ALA A 69 40.59 18.64 26.21
N HIS A 70 39.50 18.37 26.93
CA HIS A 70 39.49 17.80 28.27
C HIS A 70 38.87 16.40 28.22
N ARG A 71 39.60 15.38 28.70
CA ARG A 71 39.18 13.97 28.73
C ARG A 71 37.84 13.79 29.43
N LEU A 72 37.66 14.42 30.58
CA LEU A 72 36.43 14.36 31.37
C LEU A 72 35.19 14.83 30.58
N VAL A 73 35.31 15.93 29.81
CA VAL A 73 34.18 16.48 29.05
C VAL A 73 33.86 15.59 27.86
N LEU A 74 34.88 15.09 27.15
CA LEU A 74 34.68 14.16 26.03
C LEU A 74 34.06 12.84 26.48
N SER A 75 34.56 12.24 27.56
CA SER A 75 33.99 11.00 28.15
C SER A 75 32.57 11.19 28.70
N ALA A 76 32.18 12.39 29.11
CA ALA A 76 30.83 12.65 29.60
C ALA A 76 29.78 12.75 28.47
N VAL A 77 30.20 12.94 27.22
CA VAL A 77 29.31 13.18 26.06
C VAL A 77 29.40 12.07 25.01
N SER A 78 30.50 11.31 24.97
CA SER A 78 30.79 10.27 23.97
C SER A 78 31.22 8.96 24.64
N ASP A 79 30.46 7.89 24.37
CA ASP A 79 30.79 6.53 24.84
C ASP A 79 32.12 6.02 24.25
N TYR A 80 32.46 6.44 23.02
CA TYR A 80 33.75 6.15 22.40
C TYR A 80 34.92 6.75 23.21
N PHE A 81 34.85 8.03 23.60
CA PHE A 81 35.87 8.64 24.44
C PHE A 81 35.82 8.16 25.89
N ALA A 82 34.64 7.79 26.42
CA ALA A 82 34.52 7.14 27.72
C ALA A 82 35.29 5.82 27.72
N ALA A 83 35.06 4.95 26.74
CA ALA A 83 35.75 3.69 26.58
C ALA A 83 37.26 3.86 26.34
N MET A 84 37.68 4.87 25.57
CA MET A 84 39.09 5.17 25.31
C MET A 84 39.85 5.66 26.56
N PHE A 85 39.22 6.45 27.43
CA PHE A 85 39.92 7.09 28.55
C PHE A 85 39.76 6.34 29.89
N THR A 86 38.77 5.46 30.03
CA THR A 86 38.52 4.71 31.28
C THR A 86 39.02 3.26 31.26
N ASN A 87 39.21 2.65 30.09
CA ASN A 87 39.77 1.30 29.97
C ASN A 87 41.32 1.34 29.92
N ASP A 88 41.96 0.21 30.22
CA ASP A 88 43.42 0.03 30.18
C ASP A 88 44.00 -0.09 28.75
N VAL A 89 43.50 0.73 27.82
CA VAL A 89 44.02 0.88 26.45
C VAL A 89 45.23 1.83 26.42
N ARG A 90 45.99 1.82 25.33
CA ARG A 90 47.29 2.53 25.26
C ARG A 90 47.10 4.04 25.20
N GLU A 91 46.03 4.44 24.52
CA GLU A 91 45.50 5.79 24.28
C GLU A 91 45.05 6.46 25.58
N ALA A 92 44.61 5.67 26.57
CA ALA A 92 44.23 6.16 27.90
C ALA A 92 45.38 6.89 28.61
N LYS A 93 46.65 6.60 28.25
CA LYS A 93 47.87 7.15 28.85
C LYS A 93 48.65 8.10 27.91
N GLN A 94 48.09 8.47 26.76
CA GLN A 94 48.73 9.35 25.77
C GLN A 94 48.18 10.78 25.81
N GLU A 95 49.06 11.78 25.78
CA GLU A 95 48.65 13.20 25.68
C GLU A 95 48.23 13.57 24.25
N GLU A 96 48.88 13.02 23.22
CA GLU A 96 48.52 13.20 21.81
C GLU A 96 47.83 11.94 21.26
N ILE A 97 46.64 12.09 20.69
CA ILE A 97 45.84 11.00 20.13
C ILE A 97 45.52 11.31 18.67
N LYS A 98 46.04 10.47 17.76
CA LYS A 98 45.78 10.59 16.33
C LYS A 98 44.46 9.88 15.99
N MET A 99 43.53 10.57 15.33
CA MET A 99 42.32 9.96 14.79
C MET A 99 42.36 9.95 13.27
N GLU A 100 42.03 8.81 12.67
CA GLU A 100 42.05 8.57 11.23
C GLU A 100 40.62 8.35 10.73
N GLY A 101 40.35 8.73 9.47
CA GLY A 101 39.01 8.58 8.88
C GLY A 101 37.96 9.60 9.33
N VAL A 102 38.36 10.68 10.02
CA VAL A 102 37.46 11.76 10.47
C VAL A 102 37.81 13.06 9.75
N ASP A 103 36.79 13.82 9.35
CA ASP A 103 37.00 15.18 8.84
C ASP A 103 37.43 16.14 9.98
N PRO A 104 38.49 16.96 9.80
CA PRO A 104 39.00 17.85 10.84
C PRO A 104 37.97 18.88 11.35
N ASP A 105 37.16 19.45 10.46
CA ASP A 105 36.22 20.53 10.83
C ASP A 105 34.94 19.95 11.43
N ALA A 106 34.49 18.77 10.98
CA ALA A 106 33.47 17.97 11.64
C ALA A 106 33.88 17.62 13.08
N LEU A 107 35.09 17.08 13.30
CA LEU A 107 35.57 16.77 14.65
C LEU A 107 35.60 18.02 15.53
N LYS A 108 36.09 19.14 15.01
CA LYS A 108 36.15 20.41 15.74
C LYS A 108 34.75 20.93 16.12
N ALA A 109 33.75 20.75 15.26
CA ALA A 109 32.36 21.04 15.58
C ALA A 109 31.82 20.14 16.70
N LEU A 110 32.09 18.83 16.65
CA LEU A 110 31.66 17.87 17.67
C LEU A 110 32.35 18.08 19.02
N VAL A 111 33.65 18.39 19.02
CA VAL A 111 34.39 18.79 20.24
C VAL A 111 33.78 20.06 20.82
N ARG A 112 33.46 21.07 20.01
CA ARG A 112 32.79 22.29 20.50
C ARG A 112 31.40 21.98 21.08
N TYR A 113 30.60 21.16 20.39
CA TYR A 113 29.29 20.70 20.85
C TYR A 113 29.36 20.06 22.25
N ALA A 114 30.41 19.30 22.57
CA ALA A 114 30.58 18.70 23.91
C ALA A 114 30.70 19.73 25.05
N TYR A 115 31.01 21.01 24.77
CA TYR A 115 31.04 22.09 25.78
C TYR A 115 29.83 23.01 25.70
N THR A 116 29.23 23.18 24.51
CA THR A 116 28.16 24.17 24.28
C THR A 116 26.76 23.59 24.24
N GLY A 117 26.62 22.30 23.88
CA GLY A 117 25.33 21.70 23.48
C GLY A 117 24.75 22.26 22.17
N ILE A 118 25.52 23.09 21.43
CA ILE A 118 25.06 23.79 20.22
C ILE A 118 25.84 23.27 19.02
N LEU A 119 25.11 22.91 17.97
CA LEU A 119 25.65 22.41 16.70
C LEU A 119 25.02 23.15 15.52
N GLU A 120 25.84 23.53 14.54
CA GLU A 120 25.39 24.16 13.29
C GLU A 120 25.31 23.07 12.20
N LEU A 121 24.18 22.97 11.50
CA LEU A 121 23.94 21.97 10.45
C LEU A 121 23.91 22.67 9.08
N LYS A 122 24.65 22.14 8.10
CA LYS A 122 24.70 22.66 6.72
C LYS A 122 24.72 21.51 5.72
N GLU A 123 24.13 21.73 4.56
CA GLU A 123 23.98 20.72 3.51
C GLU A 123 25.33 20.20 2.98
N ASP A 124 26.37 21.04 2.98
CA ASP A 124 27.72 20.73 2.51
C ASP A 124 28.61 19.98 3.52
N THR A 125 28.24 19.97 4.80
CA THR A 125 29.04 19.35 5.89
C THR A 125 28.32 18.26 6.66
N ILE A 126 27.01 18.07 6.44
CA ILE A 126 26.18 17.14 7.22
C ILE A 126 26.65 15.68 7.13
N GLU A 127 27.13 15.24 5.97
CA GLU A 127 27.63 13.87 5.78
C GLU A 127 28.92 13.61 6.59
N SER A 128 29.90 14.51 6.49
CA SER A 128 31.13 14.43 7.30
C SER A 128 30.85 14.52 8.80
N LEU A 129 29.87 15.35 9.19
CA LEU A 129 29.46 15.54 10.57
C LEU A 129 28.75 14.30 11.14
N LEU A 130 27.85 13.69 10.38
CA LEU A 130 27.14 12.47 10.76
C LEU A 130 28.11 11.27 10.81
N ALA A 131 29.00 11.11 9.83
CA ALA A 131 30.02 10.06 9.86
C ALA A 131 30.94 10.17 11.11
N ALA A 132 31.39 11.39 11.42
CA ALA A 132 32.16 11.66 12.62
C ALA A 132 31.36 11.40 13.92
N ALA A 133 30.07 11.77 13.95
CA ALA A 133 29.20 11.51 15.09
C ALA A 133 28.92 10.01 15.30
N CYS A 134 28.78 9.23 14.23
CA CYS A 134 28.65 7.77 14.28
C CYS A 134 29.91 7.11 14.85
N LEU A 135 31.10 7.48 14.35
CA LEU A 135 32.37 6.96 14.87
C LEU A 135 32.56 7.27 16.36
N LEU A 136 32.20 8.50 16.78
CA LEU A 136 32.32 8.96 18.16
C LEU A 136 31.12 8.60 19.04
N GLN A 137 30.16 7.82 18.53
CA GLN A 137 28.98 7.33 19.26
C GLN A 137 28.15 8.46 19.92
N LEU A 138 28.01 9.59 19.22
CA LEU A 138 27.28 10.78 19.69
C LEU A 138 25.78 10.69 19.35
N SER A 139 25.05 9.82 20.05
CA SER A 139 23.65 9.45 19.75
C SER A 139 22.70 10.63 19.47
N GLN A 140 22.72 11.70 20.28
CA GLN A 140 21.87 12.88 20.06
C GLN A 140 22.22 13.64 18.76
N VAL A 141 23.50 13.68 18.40
CA VAL A 141 23.96 14.33 17.16
C VAL A 141 23.58 13.48 15.96
N ILE A 142 23.72 12.15 16.05
CA ILE A 142 23.30 11.20 15.01
C ILE A 142 21.81 11.40 14.71
N GLU A 143 20.96 11.43 15.74
CA GLU A 143 19.51 11.66 15.60
C GLU A 143 19.20 13.00 14.92
N VAL A 144 19.81 14.10 15.39
CA VAL A 144 19.60 15.43 14.83
C VAL A 144 20.07 15.54 13.37
N CYS A 145 21.19 14.92 13.02
CA CYS A 145 21.70 14.92 11.64
C CYS A 145 20.84 14.05 10.70
N CYS A 146 20.38 12.88 11.16
CA CYS A 146 19.43 12.05 10.42
C CYS A 146 18.12 12.80 10.16
N ASN A 147 17.58 13.48 11.19
CA ASN A 147 16.38 14.30 11.08
C ASN A 147 16.55 15.51 10.14
N PHE A 148 17.76 16.04 9.97
CA PHE A 148 18.06 17.06 8.96
C PHE A 148 18.04 16.46 7.54
N LEU A 149 18.73 15.34 7.32
CA LEU A 149 18.76 14.66 6.02
C LEU A 149 17.38 14.17 5.57
N MET A 150 16.56 13.62 6.47
CA MET A 150 15.18 13.20 6.16
C MET A 150 14.30 14.35 5.63
N LYS A 151 14.53 15.59 6.08
CA LYS A 151 13.79 16.78 5.63
C LYS A 151 14.27 17.30 4.27
N GLN A 152 15.44 16.86 3.80
CA GLN A 152 16.10 17.30 2.58
C GLN A 152 16.09 16.22 1.48
N LEU A 153 15.27 15.18 1.63
CA LEU A 153 15.09 14.13 0.63
C LEU A 153 14.47 14.70 -0.66
N HIS A 154 15.17 14.47 -1.77
CA HIS A 154 14.81 14.91 -3.11
C HIS A 154 15.14 13.78 -4.11
N PRO A 155 14.46 13.67 -5.27
CA PRO A 155 14.71 12.58 -6.21
C PRO A 155 16.14 12.54 -6.78
N SER A 156 16.90 13.64 -6.63
CA SER A 156 18.30 13.76 -7.08
C SER A 156 19.37 13.45 -6.03
N ASN A 157 19.01 13.24 -4.75
CA ASN A 157 19.95 12.94 -3.66
C ASN A 157 19.54 11.72 -2.80
N CYS A 158 18.31 11.21 -2.97
CA CYS A 158 17.78 10.14 -2.13
C CYS A 158 18.56 8.82 -2.27
N LEU A 159 19.21 8.56 -3.42
CA LEU A 159 20.08 7.39 -3.61
C LEU A 159 21.40 7.56 -2.85
N GLY A 160 22.00 8.76 -2.92
CA GLY A 160 23.15 9.14 -2.08
C GLY A 160 22.85 8.98 -0.59
N ILE A 161 21.78 9.63 -0.09
CA ILE A 161 21.37 9.56 1.32
C ILE A 161 21.04 8.11 1.75
N ARG A 162 20.40 7.31 0.88
CA ARG A 162 20.14 5.88 1.13
C ARG A 162 21.46 5.11 1.28
N SER A 163 22.41 5.27 0.34
CA SER A 163 23.71 4.60 0.38
C SER A 163 24.55 5.04 1.58
N PHE A 164 24.47 6.31 1.96
CA PHE A 164 25.13 6.87 3.14
C PHE A 164 24.55 6.30 4.43
N GLY A 165 23.22 6.20 4.53
CA GLY A 165 22.53 5.56 5.65
C GLY A 165 22.91 4.09 5.86
N ASP A 166 23.07 3.32 4.78
CA ASP A 166 23.58 1.94 4.82
C ASP A 166 25.04 1.91 5.34
N ALA A 167 25.91 2.73 4.77
CA ALA A 167 27.33 2.80 5.13
C ALA A 167 27.59 3.22 6.58
N GLN A 168 26.77 4.09 7.16
CA GLN A 168 26.86 4.53 8.56
C GLN A 168 26.03 3.68 9.54
N GLY A 169 25.34 2.62 9.06
CA GLY A 169 24.44 1.81 9.91
C GLY A 169 23.20 2.56 10.43
N CYS A 170 22.85 3.70 9.84
CA CYS A 170 21.71 4.53 10.22
C CYS A 170 20.40 3.98 9.64
N THR A 171 19.90 2.92 10.25
CA THR A 171 18.77 2.11 9.73
C THR A 171 17.48 2.88 9.45
N GLU A 172 17.10 3.85 10.29
CA GLU A 172 15.88 4.63 10.06
C GLU A 172 16.07 5.62 8.89
N LEU A 173 17.23 6.26 8.76
CA LEU A 173 17.56 7.11 7.60
C LEU A 173 17.55 6.30 6.31
N LEU A 174 18.19 5.12 6.31
CA LEU A 174 18.18 4.17 5.20
C LEU A 174 16.74 3.79 4.79
N LYS A 175 15.89 3.47 5.76
CA LYS A 175 14.48 3.06 5.54
C LYS A 175 13.62 4.20 5.00
N VAL A 176 13.74 5.41 5.53
CA VAL A 176 12.99 6.59 5.04
C VAL A 176 13.46 6.95 3.63
N ALA A 177 14.78 6.99 3.37
CA ALA A 177 15.33 7.27 2.04
C ALA A 177 14.96 6.19 1.01
N HIS A 178 14.95 4.90 1.40
CA HIS A 178 14.48 3.81 0.54
C HIS A 178 12.99 3.95 0.20
N THR A 179 12.14 4.23 1.20
CA THR A 179 10.70 4.42 0.96
C THR A 179 10.45 5.60 0.02
N TYR A 180 11.13 6.73 0.23
CA TYR A 180 11.10 7.87 -0.68
C TYR A 180 11.55 7.50 -2.11
N THR A 181 12.62 6.71 -2.24
CA THR A 181 13.12 6.21 -3.53
C THR A 181 12.07 5.35 -4.26
N MET A 182 11.34 4.51 -3.53
CA MET A 182 10.26 3.69 -4.12
C MET A 182 9.09 4.56 -4.58
N ASP A 183 8.68 5.53 -3.76
CA ASP A 183 7.51 6.38 -4.00
C ASP A 183 7.73 7.38 -5.15
N HIS A 184 8.97 7.88 -5.33
CA HIS A 184 9.37 8.83 -6.36
C HIS A 184 10.20 8.20 -7.50
N PHE A 185 10.18 6.88 -7.67
CA PHE A 185 11.09 6.16 -8.57
C PHE A 185 11.14 6.72 -10.00
N THR A 186 10.00 7.10 -10.57
CA THR A 186 9.89 7.68 -11.93
C THR A 186 10.56 9.06 -12.08
N GLU A 187 10.85 9.74 -10.98
CA GLU A 187 11.64 10.98 -10.93
C GLU A 187 13.11 10.65 -10.67
N VAL A 188 13.39 9.72 -9.76
CA VAL A 188 14.75 9.26 -9.40
C VAL A 188 15.53 8.77 -10.61
N ILE A 189 14.93 7.93 -11.46
CA ILE A 189 15.60 7.35 -12.65
C ILE A 189 16.06 8.37 -13.71
N LYS A 190 15.60 9.63 -13.61
CA LYS A 190 16.00 10.73 -14.50
C LYS A 190 17.29 11.43 -14.04
N ASN A 191 17.72 11.19 -12.80
CA ASN A 191 18.88 11.84 -12.20
C ASN A 191 20.18 11.05 -12.42
N GLN A 192 21.31 11.75 -12.40
CA GLN A 192 22.62 11.15 -12.68
C GLN A 192 23.04 10.11 -11.63
N GLU A 193 22.64 10.26 -10.36
CA GLU A 193 22.93 9.27 -9.30
C GLU A 193 22.49 7.86 -9.69
N PHE A 194 21.30 7.71 -10.30
CA PHE A 194 20.78 6.41 -10.73
C PHE A 194 21.68 5.75 -11.79
N LEU A 195 22.19 6.53 -12.75
CA LEU A 195 23.07 6.03 -13.81
C LEU A 195 24.45 5.63 -13.29
N LEU A 196 24.87 6.17 -12.15
CA LEU A 196 26.15 5.88 -11.49
C LEU A 196 26.09 4.68 -10.52
N LEU A 197 24.89 4.17 -10.20
CA LEU A 197 24.75 3.02 -9.29
C LEU A 197 25.44 1.75 -9.83
N PRO A 198 26.04 0.92 -8.95
CA PRO A 198 26.54 -0.40 -9.30
C PRO A 198 25.39 -1.42 -9.50
N ALA A 199 25.68 -2.50 -10.22
CA ALA A 199 24.68 -3.51 -10.64
C ALA A 199 23.93 -4.15 -9.45
N ASN A 200 24.60 -4.35 -8.31
CA ASN A 200 23.99 -4.91 -7.09
C ASN A 200 22.94 -3.96 -6.46
N GLU A 201 23.14 -2.64 -6.50
CA GLU A 201 22.15 -1.67 -6.03
C GLU A 201 20.96 -1.56 -6.98
N ILE A 202 21.21 -1.63 -8.30
CA ILE A 202 20.12 -1.74 -9.30
C ILE A 202 19.31 -3.02 -9.06
N ALA A 203 19.96 -4.17 -8.84
CA ALA A 203 19.28 -5.42 -8.51
C ALA A 203 18.40 -5.30 -7.26
N LYS A 204 18.91 -4.71 -6.16
CA LYS A 204 18.13 -4.42 -4.94
C LYS A 204 16.90 -3.58 -5.27
N LEU A 205 17.05 -2.47 -6.00
CA LEU A 205 15.93 -1.60 -6.38
C LEU A 205 14.89 -2.33 -7.23
N LEU A 206 15.31 -3.02 -8.30
CA LEU A 206 14.41 -3.71 -9.24
C LEU A 206 13.68 -4.90 -8.59
N SER A 207 14.27 -5.54 -7.58
CA SER A 207 13.66 -6.64 -6.84
C SER A 207 12.45 -6.24 -5.97
N SER A 208 12.25 -4.94 -5.72
CA SER A 208 11.20 -4.44 -4.82
C SER A 208 9.79 -4.51 -5.45
N ASP A 209 8.82 -5.10 -4.74
CA ASP A 209 7.41 -5.08 -5.12
C ASP A 209 6.74 -3.70 -4.92
N ASP A 210 7.38 -2.79 -4.18
CA ASP A 210 6.85 -1.51 -3.72
C ASP A 210 7.12 -0.32 -4.64
N ILE A 211 7.91 -0.50 -5.72
CA ILE A 211 8.27 0.58 -6.65
C ILE A 211 7.01 1.22 -7.24
N ASN A 212 6.89 2.54 -7.12
CA ASN A 212 5.77 3.32 -7.64
C ASN A 212 5.99 3.65 -9.12
N VAL A 213 5.32 2.90 -10.01
CA VAL A 213 5.39 3.04 -11.47
C VAL A 213 4.00 2.81 -12.08
N PRO A 214 3.69 3.42 -13.25
CA PRO A 214 2.41 3.20 -13.94
C PRO A 214 2.29 1.76 -14.49
N ASP A 215 3.40 1.20 -14.95
CA ASP A 215 3.49 -0.12 -15.56
C ASP A 215 4.89 -0.72 -15.41
N GLU A 216 5.05 -1.98 -15.82
CA GLU A 216 6.34 -2.68 -15.80
C GLU A 216 7.27 -2.24 -16.96
N GLU A 217 6.73 -1.59 -18.01
CA GLU A 217 7.53 -1.08 -19.13
C GLU A 217 8.39 0.11 -18.68
N ALA A 218 7.89 0.98 -17.80
CA ALA A 218 8.67 2.06 -17.19
C ALA A 218 9.93 1.54 -16.46
N ILE A 219 9.83 0.38 -15.81
CA ILE A 219 10.96 -0.27 -15.13
C ILE A 219 11.93 -0.88 -16.14
N PHE A 220 11.41 -1.52 -17.19
CA PHE A 220 12.22 -2.00 -18.29
C PHE A 220 13.02 -0.86 -18.95
N GLN A 221 12.38 0.27 -19.27
CA GLN A 221 13.07 1.43 -19.82
C GLN A 221 14.13 2.00 -18.85
N ALA A 222 13.86 2.00 -17.53
CA ALA A 222 14.85 2.41 -16.53
C ALA A 222 16.11 1.53 -16.53
N LEU A 223 15.95 0.20 -16.59
CA LEU A 223 17.09 -0.72 -16.75
C LEU A 223 17.84 -0.44 -18.05
N MET A 224 17.12 -0.26 -19.17
CA MET A 224 17.76 -0.01 -20.47
C MET A 224 18.50 1.34 -20.50
N MET A 225 18.02 2.37 -19.80
CA MET A 225 18.74 3.63 -19.61
C MET A 225 20.06 3.41 -18.84
N TRP A 226 20.03 2.62 -17.76
CA TRP A 226 21.22 2.31 -16.97
C TRP A 226 22.25 1.48 -17.76
N VAL A 227 21.82 0.44 -18.51
CA VAL A 227 22.75 -0.38 -19.31
C VAL A 227 23.33 0.41 -20.48
N ARG A 228 22.54 1.24 -21.18
CA ARG A 228 23.02 2.06 -22.32
C ARG A 228 24.05 3.11 -21.92
N HIS A 229 24.11 3.53 -20.65
CA HIS A 229 25.10 4.48 -20.15
C HIS A 229 26.54 3.92 -20.14
N ASP A 230 26.70 2.60 -19.94
CA ASP A 230 28.00 1.90 -20.03
C ASP A 230 27.79 0.49 -20.56
N LEU A 231 27.52 0.40 -21.87
CA LEU A 231 27.15 -0.86 -22.53
C LEU A 231 28.26 -1.93 -22.39
N GLN A 232 29.53 -1.53 -22.42
CA GLN A 232 30.66 -2.47 -22.44
C GLN A 232 30.79 -3.23 -21.11
N ASN A 233 30.65 -2.54 -19.97
CA ASN A 233 30.80 -3.18 -18.67
C ASN A 233 29.49 -3.76 -18.12
N ARG A 234 28.33 -3.23 -18.54
CA ARG A 234 27.00 -3.57 -17.97
C ARG A 234 26.23 -4.63 -18.76
N GLN A 235 26.62 -4.94 -20.00
CA GLN A 235 25.94 -5.97 -20.79
C GLN A 235 26.00 -7.37 -20.13
N GLN A 236 27.07 -7.68 -19.39
CA GLN A 236 27.20 -8.94 -18.64
C GLN A 236 26.20 -9.09 -17.47
N ASP A 237 25.71 -7.97 -16.91
CA ASP A 237 24.74 -7.98 -15.82
C ASP A 237 23.29 -8.09 -16.33
N LEU A 238 23.07 -7.94 -17.63
CA LEU A 238 21.75 -7.77 -18.24
C LEU A 238 20.80 -8.95 -17.97
N GLY A 239 21.24 -10.19 -18.22
CA GLY A 239 20.42 -11.38 -18.00
C GLY A 239 20.00 -11.55 -16.54
N MET A 240 20.88 -11.20 -15.60
CA MET A 240 20.60 -11.19 -14.17
C MET A 240 19.59 -10.09 -13.80
N LEU A 241 19.79 -8.86 -14.29
CA LEU A 241 18.89 -7.73 -13.97
C LEU A 241 17.50 -7.87 -14.61
N LEU A 242 17.40 -8.46 -15.81
CA LEU A 242 16.12 -8.80 -16.45
C LEU A 242 15.29 -9.80 -15.63
N SER A 243 15.93 -10.64 -14.81
CA SER A 243 15.22 -11.62 -13.98
C SER A 243 14.37 -10.98 -12.86
N TYR A 244 14.61 -9.71 -12.53
CA TYR A 244 13.79 -8.90 -11.62
C TYR A 244 12.68 -8.11 -12.33
N ILE A 245 12.63 -8.15 -13.67
CA ILE A 245 11.58 -7.51 -14.47
C ILE A 245 10.52 -8.55 -14.82
N ARG A 246 9.26 -8.16 -14.71
CA ARG A 246 8.11 -9.02 -14.96
C ARG A 246 7.74 -9.04 -16.43
N LEU A 247 8.66 -9.56 -17.25
CA LEU A 247 8.49 -9.71 -18.70
C LEU A 247 7.14 -10.32 -19.12
N PRO A 248 6.55 -11.33 -18.41
CA PRO A 248 5.20 -11.85 -18.73
C PRO A 248 4.04 -10.85 -18.60
N LEU A 249 4.30 -9.65 -18.08
CA LEU A 249 3.33 -8.56 -17.91
C LEU A 249 3.58 -7.39 -18.88
N LEU A 250 4.61 -7.46 -19.72
CA LEU A 250 4.87 -6.48 -20.79
C LEU A 250 3.91 -6.70 -21.97
N SER A 251 3.91 -5.76 -22.93
CA SER A 251 3.12 -5.92 -24.15
C SER A 251 3.72 -7.00 -25.07
N PRO A 252 2.91 -7.80 -25.77
CA PRO A 252 3.41 -8.78 -26.75
C PRO A 252 4.25 -8.14 -27.88
N GLN A 253 3.95 -6.88 -28.22
CA GLN A 253 4.70 -6.11 -29.21
C GLN A 253 6.12 -5.81 -28.72
N LEU A 254 6.27 -5.28 -27.50
CA LEU A 254 7.58 -5.04 -26.90
C LEU A 254 8.38 -6.34 -26.80
N LEU A 255 7.77 -7.45 -26.36
CA LEU A 255 8.47 -8.74 -26.28
C LEU A 255 9.01 -9.22 -27.65
N ALA A 256 8.26 -9.01 -28.73
CA ALA A 256 8.72 -9.32 -30.08
C ALA A 256 9.85 -8.38 -30.56
N ASP A 257 9.78 -7.10 -30.21
CA ASP A 257 10.86 -6.13 -30.51
C ASP A 257 12.16 -6.49 -29.75
N LEU A 258 12.06 -7.03 -28.54
CA LEU A 258 13.20 -7.50 -27.74
C LEU A 258 13.83 -8.78 -28.29
N GLU A 259 13.03 -9.76 -28.72
CA GLU A 259 13.52 -11.00 -29.35
C GLU A 259 14.36 -10.71 -30.61
N ASN A 260 14.00 -9.68 -31.38
CA ASN A 260 14.71 -9.27 -32.60
C ASN A 260 15.95 -8.38 -32.34
N SER A 261 16.21 -7.98 -31.09
CA SER A 261 17.33 -7.09 -30.77
C SER A 261 18.63 -7.86 -30.47
N PRO A 262 19.75 -7.52 -31.14
CA PRO A 262 21.01 -8.27 -31.00
C PRO A 262 21.57 -8.23 -29.56
N MET A 263 21.17 -7.25 -28.75
CA MET A 263 21.59 -7.10 -27.35
C MET A 263 21.13 -8.26 -26.45
N PHE A 264 20.04 -8.95 -26.81
CA PHE A 264 19.50 -10.10 -26.07
C PHE A 264 19.73 -11.43 -26.80
N ALA A 265 20.11 -11.39 -28.08
CA ALA A 265 20.26 -12.57 -28.93
C ALA A 265 21.43 -13.46 -28.53
N ASP A 266 22.52 -12.88 -27.99
CA ASP A 266 23.73 -13.64 -27.62
C ASP A 266 23.70 -14.19 -26.17
N ASP A 267 22.74 -13.75 -25.34
CA ASP A 267 22.64 -14.14 -23.92
C ASP A 267 21.54 -15.20 -23.71
N LEU A 268 21.97 -16.40 -23.30
CA LEU A 268 21.10 -17.56 -23.09
C LEU A 268 20.07 -17.36 -21.96
N GLU A 269 20.36 -16.54 -20.95
CA GLU A 269 19.42 -16.26 -19.87
C GLU A 269 18.36 -15.26 -20.33
N CYS A 270 18.75 -14.21 -21.05
CA CYS A 270 17.83 -13.29 -21.73
C CYS A 270 16.83 -14.07 -22.62
N GLN A 271 17.31 -15.01 -23.43
CA GLN A 271 16.47 -15.85 -24.29
C GLN A 271 15.45 -16.68 -23.48
N LYS A 272 15.85 -17.31 -22.36
CA LYS A 272 14.92 -18.07 -21.51
C LYS A 272 13.81 -17.20 -20.93
N LEU A 273 14.19 -16.02 -20.42
CA LEU A 273 13.25 -15.07 -19.80
C LEU A 273 12.23 -14.55 -20.83
N LEU A 274 12.67 -14.27 -22.07
CA LEU A 274 11.78 -13.89 -23.18
C LEU A 274 10.86 -15.04 -23.61
N MET A 275 11.39 -16.27 -23.78
CA MET A 275 10.59 -17.44 -24.13
C MET A 275 9.49 -17.74 -23.10
N GLU A 276 9.77 -17.56 -21.80
CA GLU A 276 8.77 -17.70 -20.73
C GLU A 276 7.65 -16.66 -20.88
N ALA A 277 8.01 -15.39 -21.09
CA ALA A 277 7.05 -14.31 -21.28
C ALA A 277 6.15 -14.57 -22.50
N MET A 278 6.74 -14.89 -23.66
CA MET A 278 5.98 -15.22 -24.87
C MET A 278 5.05 -16.42 -24.65
N LYS A 279 5.51 -17.48 -23.97
CA LYS A 279 4.68 -18.64 -23.59
C LYS A 279 3.49 -18.25 -22.68
N TYR A 280 3.67 -17.28 -21.79
CA TYR A 280 2.59 -16.76 -20.93
C TYR A 280 1.50 -16.00 -21.71
N HIS A 281 1.87 -15.34 -22.83
CA HIS A 281 0.91 -14.75 -23.75
C HIS A 281 0.24 -15.78 -24.67
N LEU A 282 0.99 -16.77 -25.17
CA LEU A 282 0.51 -17.79 -26.11
C LEU A 282 -0.43 -18.84 -25.48
N LEU A 283 -0.44 -19.00 -24.15
CA LEU A 283 -1.26 -20.01 -23.45
C LEU A 283 -2.12 -19.42 -22.31
N PRO A 284 -3.11 -18.53 -22.60
CA PRO A 284 -3.94 -17.89 -21.58
C PRO A 284 -4.65 -18.89 -20.65
N GLU A 285 -5.12 -20.02 -21.17
CA GLU A 285 -5.88 -21.04 -20.43
C GLU A 285 -5.03 -21.83 -19.45
N ARG A 286 -3.70 -21.66 -19.50
CA ARG A 286 -2.71 -22.33 -18.63
C ARG A 286 -2.01 -21.39 -17.66
N ARG A 287 -2.34 -20.08 -17.65
CA ARG A 287 -1.67 -19.09 -16.79
C ARG A 287 -1.71 -19.44 -15.31
N SER A 288 -2.79 -20.06 -14.82
CA SER A 288 -2.89 -20.56 -13.44
C SER A 288 -1.84 -21.62 -13.06
N MET A 289 -1.30 -22.36 -14.05
CA MET A 289 -0.23 -23.35 -13.87
C MET A 289 1.17 -22.78 -14.16
N MET A 290 1.26 -21.51 -14.59
CA MET A 290 2.51 -20.84 -14.96
C MET A 290 2.81 -19.66 -14.01
N GLN A 291 2.34 -19.75 -12.75
CA GLN A 291 2.54 -18.71 -11.76
C GLN A 291 3.99 -18.69 -11.26
N SER A 292 4.59 -17.51 -11.22
CA SER A 292 5.92 -17.25 -10.67
C SER A 292 5.98 -15.82 -10.08
N PRO A 293 7.03 -15.45 -9.33
CA PRO A 293 7.22 -14.07 -8.89
C PRO A 293 7.22 -13.05 -10.05
N ARG A 294 7.57 -13.47 -11.28
CA ARG A 294 7.52 -12.65 -12.50
C ARG A 294 6.15 -12.58 -13.16
N THR A 295 5.13 -13.34 -12.72
CA THR A 295 3.75 -13.21 -13.20
C THR A 295 2.83 -12.47 -12.23
N LYS A 296 3.28 -12.18 -11.01
CA LYS A 296 2.57 -11.37 -10.01
C LYS A 296 2.84 -9.88 -10.24
N PRO A 297 1.85 -9.01 -10.53
CA PRO A 297 2.13 -7.60 -10.81
C PRO A 297 2.65 -6.81 -9.59
N ARG A 298 3.39 -5.72 -9.84
CA ARG A 298 3.91 -4.78 -8.83
C ARG A 298 2.74 -4.09 -8.10
N LYS A 299 2.86 -3.77 -6.80
CA LYS A 299 1.74 -3.26 -5.99
C LYS A 299 1.13 -1.95 -6.53
N SER A 300 1.94 -1.12 -7.18
CA SER A 300 1.52 0.09 -7.91
C SER A 300 0.65 -0.21 -9.14
N THR A 301 0.93 -1.31 -9.86
CA THR A 301 0.33 -1.63 -11.17
C THR A 301 -1.00 -2.41 -11.11
N VAL A 302 -1.38 -2.91 -9.93
CA VAL A 302 -2.64 -3.68 -9.76
C VAL A 302 -3.88 -2.80 -9.75
N GLY A 303 -3.72 -1.50 -9.46
CA GLY A 303 -4.80 -0.56 -9.17
C GLY A 303 -5.15 -0.55 -7.68
N ALA A 304 -6.33 -0.03 -7.35
CA ALA A 304 -6.81 0.07 -5.98
C ALA A 304 -8.23 -0.48 -5.84
N LEU A 305 -8.56 -1.06 -4.69
CA LEU A 305 -9.91 -1.50 -4.36
C LEU A 305 -10.74 -0.32 -3.86
N TYR A 306 -12.01 -0.26 -4.26
CA TYR A 306 -12.97 0.76 -3.87
C TYR A 306 -14.17 0.11 -3.22
N ALA A 307 -14.40 0.41 -1.93
CA ALA A 307 -15.61 0.03 -1.21
C ALA A 307 -16.63 1.18 -1.27
N VAL A 308 -17.69 0.99 -2.04
CA VAL A 308 -18.70 2.01 -2.35
C VAL A 308 -19.96 1.75 -1.54
N GLY A 309 -20.27 2.65 -0.60
CA GLY A 309 -21.48 2.62 0.21
C GLY A 309 -21.70 1.32 0.96
N GLY A 310 -22.98 0.96 1.16
CA GLY A 310 -23.43 -0.19 1.92
C GLY A 310 -24.33 0.20 3.10
N MET A 311 -24.78 -0.79 3.86
CA MET A 311 -25.50 -0.61 5.13
C MET A 311 -24.51 -0.71 6.28
N ASP A 312 -24.50 0.30 7.15
CA ASP A 312 -23.71 0.40 8.37
C ASP A 312 -24.65 0.41 9.59
N ALA A 313 -24.09 0.59 10.79
CA ALA A 313 -24.86 0.76 12.03
C ALA A 313 -25.86 1.94 11.97
N THR A 314 -25.59 2.98 11.17
CA THR A 314 -26.51 4.12 10.99
C THR A 314 -27.56 3.93 9.87
N LYS A 315 -27.69 2.71 9.31
CA LYS A 315 -28.65 2.29 8.28
C LYS A 315 -28.39 2.82 6.86
N GLY A 316 -27.15 3.15 6.52
CA GLY A 316 -26.69 3.44 5.16
C GLY A 316 -25.47 4.36 5.14
N THR A 317 -24.28 3.80 4.88
CA THR A 317 -23.08 4.60 4.63
C THR A 317 -23.07 5.14 3.21
N THR A 318 -22.66 6.40 3.08
CA THR A 318 -22.48 7.09 1.79
C THR A 318 -21.01 7.19 1.39
N THR A 319 -20.08 6.66 2.19
CA THR A 319 -18.63 6.84 1.94
C THR A 319 -18.11 5.94 0.81
N ILE A 320 -17.14 6.48 0.08
CA ILE A 320 -16.32 5.77 -0.88
C ILE A 320 -14.90 5.69 -0.30
N GLU A 321 -14.48 4.48 0.05
CA GLU A 321 -13.14 4.22 0.58
C GLU A 321 -12.28 3.51 -0.47
N LYS A 322 -11.03 3.97 -0.63
CA LYS A 322 -9.99 3.38 -1.48
C LYS A 322 -9.00 2.62 -0.60
N TYR A 323 -8.75 1.35 -0.89
CA TYR A 323 -7.60 0.60 -0.37
C TYR A 323 -6.46 0.62 -1.37
N ASP A 324 -5.28 0.98 -0.89
CA ASP A 324 -4.04 0.98 -1.67
C ASP A 324 -3.10 -0.12 -1.14
N LEU A 325 -2.72 -1.05 -2.02
CA LEU A 325 -1.92 -2.23 -1.65
C LEU A 325 -0.48 -1.86 -1.27
N ARG A 326 0.05 -0.73 -1.77
CA ARG A 326 1.42 -0.28 -1.46
C ARG A 326 1.49 0.33 -0.06
N THR A 327 0.54 1.19 0.30
CA THR A 327 0.48 1.80 1.65
C THR A 327 -0.24 0.92 2.67
N ASN A 328 -0.87 -0.17 2.23
CA ASN A 328 -1.67 -1.10 3.01
C ASN A 328 -2.70 -0.40 3.92
N SER A 329 -3.48 0.53 3.34
CA SER A 329 -4.40 1.37 4.11
C SER A 329 -5.65 1.76 3.33
N TRP A 330 -6.75 1.93 4.06
CA TRP A 330 -8.03 2.44 3.55
C TRP A 330 -8.13 3.96 3.77
N VAL A 331 -8.44 4.72 2.71
CA VAL A 331 -8.62 6.17 2.77
C VAL A 331 -9.98 6.54 2.17
N GLN A 332 -10.76 7.37 2.86
CA GLN A 332 -11.99 7.92 2.28
C GLN A 332 -11.66 8.95 1.19
N ILE A 333 -12.08 8.69 -0.05
CA ILE A 333 -11.78 9.54 -1.22
C ILE A 333 -12.98 10.35 -1.71
N GLY A 334 -14.20 9.98 -1.30
CA GLY A 334 -15.43 10.67 -1.68
C GLY A 334 -16.66 10.20 -0.90
N THR A 335 -17.80 10.79 -1.24
CA THR A 335 -19.12 10.52 -0.62
C THR A 335 -20.20 10.60 -1.69
N MET A 336 -21.21 9.73 -1.62
CA MET A 336 -22.40 9.73 -2.49
C MET A 336 -23.35 10.88 -2.16
N ASN A 337 -24.12 11.34 -3.15
CA ASN A 337 -25.08 12.46 -3.04
C ASN A 337 -26.27 12.20 -2.09
N GLY A 338 -26.45 10.95 -1.63
CA GLY A 338 -27.52 10.56 -0.72
C GLY A 338 -27.37 9.10 -0.27
N ARG A 339 -28.21 8.69 0.67
CA ARG A 339 -28.27 7.29 1.12
C ARG A 339 -28.79 6.42 -0.02
N ARG A 340 -28.09 5.33 -0.30
CA ARG A 340 -28.39 4.41 -1.40
C ARG A 340 -27.97 3.02 -0.97
N LEU A 341 -28.85 2.04 -1.15
CA LEU A 341 -28.65 0.65 -0.72
C LEU A 341 -28.96 -0.32 -1.85
N GLN A 342 -28.24 -1.44 -1.91
CA GLN A 342 -28.46 -2.51 -2.90
C GLN A 342 -28.48 -2.00 -4.36
N PHE A 343 -27.64 -1.00 -4.64
CA PHE A 343 -27.26 -0.60 -6.00
C PHE A 343 -26.17 -1.55 -6.51
N GLY A 344 -25.85 -1.47 -7.80
CA GLY A 344 -24.66 -2.09 -8.38
C GLY A 344 -23.64 -1.03 -8.79
N VAL A 345 -22.36 -1.42 -8.91
CA VAL A 345 -21.30 -0.55 -9.44
C VAL A 345 -20.59 -1.24 -10.60
N ALA A 346 -20.33 -0.49 -11.66
CA ALA A 346 -19.37 -0.84 -12.71
C ALA A 346 -18.22 0.16 -12.75
N VAL A 347 -17.12 -0.23 -13.39
CA VAL A 347 -15.99 0.66 -13.70
C VAL A 347 -15.88 0.81 -15.21
N ILE A 348 -15.91 2.05 -15.71
CA ILE A 348 -15.72 2.40 -17.12
C ILE A 348 -14.79 3.61 -17.16
N ASP A 349 -13.73 3.57 -17.97
CA ASP A 349 -12.73 4.63 -18.11
C ASP A 349 -12.23 5.18 -16.76
N ASN A 350 -11.94 4.26 -15.84
CA ASN A 350 -11.53 4.51 -14.46
C ASN A 350 -12.50 5.34 -13.58
N LYS A 351 -13.78 5.40 -13.95
CA LYS A 351 -14.85 6.07 -13.19
C LYS A 351 -15.84 5.03 -12.65
N LEU A 352 -16.43 5.35 -11.50
CA LEU A 352 -17.42 4.50 -10.83
C LEU A 352 -18.82 4.82 -11.35
N TYR A 353 -19.54 3.83 -11.87
CA TYR A 353 -20.93 3.97 -12.34
C TYR A 353 -21.88 3.30 -11.34
N ILE A 354 -22.63 4.10 -10.60
CA ILE A 354 -23.55 3.68 -9.54
C ILE A 354 -24.95 3.53 -10.14
N VAL A 355 -25.50 2.31 -10.14
CA VAL A 355 -26.69 1.91 -10.90
C VAL A 355 -27.80 1.40 -9.97
N GLY A 356 -29.03 1.93 -10.10
CA GLY A 356 -30.20 1.40 -9.38
C GLY A 356 -30.17 1.60 -7.86
N GLY A 357 -30.47 0.56 -7.09
CA GLY A 357 -30.61 0.61 -5.63
C GLY A 357 -31.88 1.30 -5.15
N ARG A 358 -31.95 1.50 -3.83
CA ARG A 358 -33.09 2.13 -3.13
C ARG A 358 -32.63 3.10 -2.04
N ASP A 359 -33.47 4.09 -1.77
CA ASP A 359 -33.41 4.94 -0.58
C ASP A 359 -34.69 4.72 0.24
N GLY A 360 -34.55 4.09 1.40
CA GLY A 360 -35.69 3.61 2.21
C GLY A 360 -36.66 2.72 1.42
N LEU A 361 -37.85 3.27 1.13
CA LEU A 361 -38.93 2.62 0.38
C LEU A 361 -38.88 2.88 -1.14
N LYS A 362 -38.08 3.85 -1.60
CA LYS A 362 -38.05 4.26 -3.02
C LYS A 362 -36.97 3.50 -3.78
N THR A 363 -37.36 2.60 -4.68
CA THR A 363 -36.46 2.05 -5.71
C THR A 363 -36.05 3.14 -6.71
N SER A 364 -34.83 3.07 -7.25
CA SER A 364 -34.29 4.00 -8.23
C SER A 364 -33.97 3.32 -9.57
N ASN A 365 -34.08 4.06 -10.68
CA ASN A 365 -33.54 3.72 -11.99
C ASN A 365 -32.33 4.60 -12.38
N ILE A 366 -31.96 5.56 -11.53
CA ILE A 366 -30.93 6.57 -11.82
C ILE A 366 -29.56 5.91 -11.97
N VAL A 367 -28.75 6.45 -12.86
CA VAL A 367 -27.33 6.11 -12.99
C VAL A 367 -26.50 7.35 -12.71
N GLU A 368 -25.52 7.24 -11.81
CA GLU A 368 -24.60 8.32 -11.47
C GLU A 368 -23.16 7.85 -11.76
N CYS A 369 -22.35 8.73 -12.34
CA CYS A 369 -20.93 8.51 -12.59
C CYS A 369 -20.10 9.36 -11.64
N PHE A 370 -19.18 8.76 -10.89
CA PHE A 370 -18.21 9.45 -10.05
C PHE A 370 -16.80 9.31 -10.60
N ASN A 371 -16.11 10.43 -10.81
CA ASN A 371 -14.70 10.45 -11.18
C ASN A 371 -13.84 10.52 -9.90
N PRO A 372 -13.08 9.46 -9.54
CA PRO A 372 -12.28 9.45 -8.32
C PRO A 372 -11.08 10.41 -8.34
N ILE A 373 -10.63 10.87 -9.52
CA ILE A 373 -9.53 11.85 -9.64
C ILE A 373 -10.07 13.26 -9.35
N THR A 374 -11.10 13.68 -10.09
CA THR A 374 -11.63 15.06 -9.97
C THR A 374 -12.64 15.21 -8.83
N LYS A 375 -13.08 14.10 -8.22
CA LYS A 375 -14.13 14.02 -7.18
C LYS A 375 -15.49 14.57 -7.64
N VAL A 376 -15.73 14.61 -8.95
CA VAL A 376 -16.97 15.13 -9.55
C VAL A 376 -17.97 14.01 -9.82
N TRP A 377 -19.23 14.26 -9.46
CA TRP A 377 -20.39 13.45 -9.82
C TRP A 377 -21.04 13.94 -11.13
N THR A 378 -21.59 13.02 -11.93
CA THR A 378 -22.29 13.34 -13.18
C THR A 378 -23.48 12.39 -13.35
N ILE A 379 -24.66 12.94 -13.64
CA ILE A 379 -25.86 12.15 -13.91
C ILE A 379 -25.74 11.53 -15.31
N MET A 380 -25.97 10.22 -15.41
CA MET A 380 -26.00 9.47 -16.65
C MET A 380 -27.45 9.12 -17.03
N PRO A 381 -27.74 8.77 -18.31
CA PRO A 381 -29.07 8.35 -18.71
C PRO A 381 -29.55 7.15 -17.87
N PRO A 382 -30.78 7.21 -17.32
CA PRO A 382 -31.29 6.22 -16.38
C PRO A 382 -31.67 4.92 -17.09
N MET A 383 -31.78 3.84 -16.31
CA MET A 383 -32.40 2.59 -16.77
C MET A 383 -33.89 2.80 -17.06
N SER A 384 -34.46 1.94 -17.91
CA SER A 384 -35.90 1.89 -18.20
C SER A 384 -36.69 1.39 -16.99
N THR A 385 -36.16 0.40 -16.26
CA THR A 385 -36.79 -0.17 -15.06
C THR A 385 -36.09 0.34 -13.78
N HIS A 386 -36.87 0.62 -12.74
CA HIS A 386 -36.34 0.86 -11.39
C HIS A 386 -35.85 -0.47 -10.82
N ARG A 387 -34.66 -0.52 -10.20
CA ARG A 387 -34.06 -1.79 -9.77
C ARG A 387 -33.26 -1.62 -8.48
N HIS A 388 -33.59 -2.37 -7.43
CA HIS A 388 -32.69 -2.58 -6.27
C HIS A 388 -32.39 -4.07 -6.07
N GLY A 389 -31.25 -4.39 -5.45
CA GLY A 389 -30.77 -5.78 -5.35
C GLY A 389 -30.42 -6.38 -6.71
N LEU A 390 -30.11 -5.56 -7.71
CA LEU A 390 -29.61 -5.97 -9.02
C LEU A 390 -28.15 -6.38 -8.95
N GLY A 391 -27.73 -7.27 -9.85
CA GLY A 391 -26.31 -7.47 -10.17
C GLY A 391 -25.90 -6.54 -11.32
N VAL A 392 -24.66 -6.05 -11.29
CA VAL A 392 -24.08 -5.24 -12.37
C VAL A 392 -22.69 -5.77 -12.71
N ALA A 393 -22.41 -5.94 -14.00
CA ALA A 393 -21.07 -6.26 -14.47
C ALA A 393 -20.81 -5.70 -15.88
N MET A 394 -19.52 -5.61 -16.21
CA MET A 394 -19.02 -5.28 -17.55
C MET A 394 -18.79 -6.57 -18.34
N LEU A 395 -19.22 -6.61 -19.59
CA LEU A 395 -18.90 -7.70 -20.52
C LEU A 395 -18.58 -7.09 -21.89
N GLU A 396 -17.31 -7.18 -22.30
CA GLU A 396 -16.80 -6.74 -23.62
C GLU A 396 -17.06 -5.25 -23.96
N GLY A 397 -17.13 -4.40 -22.93
CA GLY A 397 -17.30 -2.94 -23.06
C GLY A 397 -18.67 -2.41 -22.62
N PRO A 398 -19.80 -3.06 -22.98
CA PRO A 398 -21.10 -2.76 -22.39
C PRO A 398 -21.21 -3.11 -20.89
N MET A 399 -22.01 -2.33 -20.17
CA MET A 399 -22.46 -2.61 -18.80
C MET A 399 -23.82 -3.28 -18.82
N TYR A 400 -24.04 -4.29 -17.97
CA TYR A 400 -25.31 -5.01 -17.86
C TYR A 400 -25.90 -4.86 -16.46
N ALA A 401 -27.19 -4.54 -16.38
CA ALA A 401 -28.00 -4.49 -15.17
C ALA A 401 -28.95 -5.70 -15.15
N VAL A 402 -28.71 -6.63 -14.24
CA VAL A 402 -29.32 -7.97 -14.23
C VAL A 402 -30.27 -8.11 -13.04
N GLY A 403 -31.54 -8.42 -13.32
CA GLY A 403 -32.54 -8.73 -12.30
C GLY A 403 -32.79 -7.57 -11.33
N GLY A 404 -32.86 -7.90 -10.04
CA GLY A 404 -33.24 -7.00 -8.96
C GLY A 404 -34.74 -7.07 -8.62
N HIS A 405 -35.24 -6.01 -8.00
CA HIS A 405 -36.63 -5.81 -7.62
C HIS A 405 -37.02 -4.36 -7.93
N ASP A 406 -38.17 -4.15 -8.57
CA ASP A 406 -38.62 -2.80 -8.98
C ASP A 406 -39.32 -1.99 -7.87
N GLY A 407 -39.78 -2.68 -6.83
CA GLY A 407 -40.64 -2.12 -5.76
C GLY A 407 -41.95 -2.88 -5.62
N TRP A 408 -42.30 -3.69 -6.61
CA TRP A 408 -43.51 -4.51 -6.71
C TRP A 408 -43.22 -5.98 -7.03
N SER A 409 -42.21 -6.26 -7.86
CA SER A 409 -41.91 -7.57 -8.41
C SER A 409 -40.41 -7.89 -8.44
N TYR A 410 -40.09 -9.18 -8.34
CA TYR A 410 -38.73 -9.71 -8.55
C TYR A 410 -38.50 -9.85 -10.05
N LEU A 411 -37.38 -9.31 -10.54
CA LEU A 411 -37.13 -9.16 -11.96
C LEU A 411 -36.26 -10.28 -12.52
N ASN A 412 -36.66 -10.82 -13.68
CA ASN A 412 -35.81 -11.64 -14.55
C ASN A 412 -35.24 -10.84 -15.75
N THR A 413 -35.72 -9.62 -15.96
CA THR A 413 -35.32 -8.76 -17.09
C THR A 413 -33.91 -8.23 -16.92
N VAL A 414 -33.25 -7.97 -18.05
CA VAL A 414 -31.85 -7.54 -18.12
C VAL A 414 -31.75 -6.37 -19.08
N GLU A 415 -31.07 -5.31 -18.65
CA GLU A 415 -30.81 -4.13 -19.47
C GLU A 415 -29.30 -4.01 -19.74
N ARG A 416 -28.95 -3.66 -20.97
CA ARG A 416 -27.59 -3.43 -21.45
C ARG A 416 -27.42 -1.95 -21.77
N TRP A 417 -26.41 -1.32 -21.19
CA TRP A 417 -25.94 0.01 -21.56
C TRP A 417 -25.15 -0.05 -22.86
N ASP A 418 -25.58 0.73 -23.85
CA ASP A 418 -24.80 1.01 -25.05
C ASP A 418 -24.00 2.31 -24.83
N PRO A 419 -22.65 2.25 -24.71
CA PRO A 419 -21.83 3.45 -24.51
C PRO A 419 -21.77 4.35 -25.75
N GLN A 420 -21.98 3.83 -26.96
CA GLN A 420 -21.96 4.63 -28.20
C GLN A 420 -23.30 5.35 -28.38
N ALA A 421 -24.41 4.62 -28.28
CA ALA A 421 -25.76 5.19 -28.40
C ALA A 421 -26.23 5.94 -27.13
N ARG A 422 -25.50 5.81 -26.01
CA ARG A 422 -25.78 6.41 -24.70
C ARG A 422 -27.19 6.11 -24.17
N GLN A 423 -27.65 4.86 -24.36
CA GLN A 423 -28.99 4.41 -23.97
C GLN A 423 -28.96 2.99 -23.39
N TRP A 424 -29.96 2.67 -22.57
CA TRP A 424 -30.22 1.32 -22.08
C TRP A 424 -31.18 0.59 -23.01
N ASN A 425 -30.87 -0.67 -23.35
CA ASN A 425 -31.71 -1.54 -24.16
C ASN A 425 -31.96 -2.86 -23.44
N TYR A 426 -33.15 -3.44 -23.57
CA TYR A 426 -33.40 -4.79 -23.07
C TYR A 426 -32.66 -5.85 -23.90
N VAL A 427 -32.11 -6.84 -23.21
CA VAL A 427 -31.63 -8.10 -23.82
C VAL A 427 -32.53 -9.26 -23.37
N ALA A 428 -32.23 -10.50 -23.76
CA ALA A 428 -33.03 -11.64 -23.31
C ALA A 428 -33.09 -11.71 -21.78
N SER A 429 -34.28 -12.02 -21.25
CA SER A 429 -34.51 -12.17 -19.82
C SER A 429 -34.05 -13.55 -19.34
N MET A 430 -33.67 -13.64 -18.06
CA MET A 430 -33.40 -14.90 -17.38
C MET A 430 -34.69 -15.75 -17.30
N SER A 431 -34.54 -17.06 -17.14
CA SER A 431 -35.68 -17.96 -16.89
C SER A 431 -36.25 -17.77 -15.49
N THR A 432 -35.41 -17.41 -14.50
CA THR A 432 -35.80 -17.21 -13.10
C THR A 432 -35.66 -15.74 -12.72
N PRO A 433 -36.61 -15.12 -11.98
CA PRO A 433 -36.42 -13.80 -11.41
C PRO A 433 -35.45 -13.85 -10.23
N ARG A 434 -34.56 -12.85 -10.12
CA ARG A 434 -33.47 -12.85 -9.13
C ARG A 434 -33.20 -11.45 -8.58
N SER A 435 -33.50 -11.22 -7.30
CA SER A 435 -32.95 -10.10 -6.53
C SER A 435 -31.82 -10.58 -5.60
N THR A 436 -30.99 -9.65 -5.13
CA THR A 436 -29.72 -9.89 -4.41
C THR A 436 -28.82 -10.93 -5.10
N VAL A 437 -28.82 -10.88 -6.44
CA VAL A 437 -28.11 -11.78 -7.34
C VAL A 437 -26.65 -11.37 -7.50
N GLY A 438 -25.73 -12.33 -7.39
CA GLY A 438 -24.32 -12.10 -7.70
C GLY A 438 -24.07 -12.28 -9.20
N VAL A 439 -23.34 -11.35 -9.81
CA VAL A 439 -23.15 -11.30 -11.27
C VAL A 439 -21.71 -10.98 -11.62
N ALA A 440 -21.12 -11.76 -12.53
CA ALA A 440 -19.78 -11.49 -13.06
C ALA A 440 -19.65 -12.02 -14.51
N ALA A 441 -18.65 -11.52 -15.23
CA ALA A 441 -18.38 -11.90 -16.61
C ALA A 441 -17.12 -12.80 -16.71
N LEU A 442 -17.27 -13.99 -17.28
CA LEU A 442 -16.21 -14.98 -17.46
C LEU A 442 -16.25 -15.53 -18.89
N ASN A 443 -15.09 -15.65 -19.54
CA ASN A 443 -14.94 -16.26 -20.87
C ASN A 443 -15.99 -15.75 -21.91
N SER A 444 -16.10 -14.42 -22.04
CA SER A 444 -17.05 -13.73 -22.94
C SER A 444 -18.54 -14.01 -22.68
N LYS A 445 -18.91 -14.45 -21.47
CA LYS A 445 -20.29 -14.68 -21.05
C LYS A 445 -20.57 -14.06 -19.68
N LEU A 446 -21.85 -13.75 -19.41
CA LEU A 446 -22.29 -13.16 -18.15
C LEU A 446 -23.00 -14.22 -17.31
N TYR A 447 -22.60 -14.38 -16.04
CA TYR A 447 -23.17 -15.38 -15.14
C TYR A 447 -24.02 -14.70 -14.06
N ALA A 448 -25.24 -15.21 -13.84
CA ALA A 448 -26.16 -14.79 -12.79
C ALA A 448 -26.31 -15.91 -11.76
N VAL A 449 -25.80 -15.69 -10.55
CA VAL A 449 -25.60 -16.73 -9.53
C VAL A 449 -26.48 -16.45 -8.32
N GLY A 450 -27.22 -17.47 -7.88
CA GLY A 450 -28.03 -17.39 -6.66
C GLY A 450 -29.06 -16.26 -6.71
N GLY A 451 -29.17 -15.52 -5.60
CA GLY A 451 -30.20 -14.49 -5.38
C GLY A 451 -31.48 -15.08 -4.79
N ARG A 452 -32.58 -14.34 -4.90
CA ARG A 452 -33.91 -14.68 -4.36
C ARG A 452 -35.00 -14.45 -5.41
N ASP A 453 -35.93 -15.39 -5.52
CA ASP A 453 -37.05 -15.36 -6.49
C ASP A 453 -38.38 -14.84 -5.89
N GLY A 454 -38.35 -14.38 -4.63
CA GLY A 454 -39.51 -14.01 -3.82
C GLY A 454 -39.99 -15.13 -2.90
N SER A 455 -39.83 -16.40 -3.29
CA SER A 455 -40.12 -17.54 -2.43
C SER A 455 -38.92 -17.92 -1.55
N SER A 456 -37.74 -18.09 -2.14
CA SER A 456 -36.58 -18.71 -1.49
C SER A 456 -35.25 -18.23 -2.06
N CYS A 457 -34.17 -18.43 -1.31
CA CYS A 457 -32.81 -18.26 -1.82
C CYS A 457 -32.49 -19.32 -2.88
N LEU A 458 -31.83 -18.93 -3.95
CA LEU A 458 -31.54 -19.79 -5.09
C LEU A 458 -30.15 -20.43 -4.97
N LYS A 459 -30.00 -21.65 -5.50
CA LYS A 459 -28.71 -22.30 -5.75
C LYS A 459 -28.40 -22.44 -7.25
N SER A 460 -29.35 -22.12 -8.12
CA SER A 460 -29.20 -22.21 -9.56
C SER A 460 -28.36 -21.05 -10.09
N MET A 461 -27.70 -21.30 -11.22
CA MET A 461 -26.95 -20.31 -11.99
C MET A 461 -27.43 -20.34 -13.43
N GLU A 462 -27.49 -19.16 -14.06
CA GLU A 462 -27.75 -19.00 -15.48
C GLU A 462 -26.59 -18.24 -16.13
N CYS A 463 -26.29 -18.57 -17.39
CA CYS A 463 -25.23 -17.98 -18.19
C CYS A 463 -25.80 -17.37 -19.47
N PHE A 464 -25.51 -16.10 -19.71
CA PHE A 464 -25.91 -15.35 -20.90
C PHE A 464 -24.79 -15.31 -21.93
N ASP A 465 -25.15 -15.66 -23.16
CA ASP A 465 -24.29 -15.51 -24.32
C ASP A 465 -24.73 -14.29 -25.15
N PRO A 466 -23.90 -13.23 -25.26
CA PRO A 466 -24.27 -12.00 -25.96
C PRO A 466 -24.38 -12.20 -27.48
N HIS A 467 -23.71 -13.19 -28.06
CA HIS A 467 -23.73 -13.46 -29.51
C HIS A 467 -25.06 -14.11 -29.94
N THR A 468 -25.62 -14.97 -29.09
CA THR A 468 -26.91 -15.63 -29.35
C THR A 468 -28.09 -14.90 -28.72
N ASN A 469 -27.84 -13.94 -27.83
CA ASN A 469 -28.82 -13.26 -26.98
C ASN A 469 -29.73 -14.27 -26.25
N LYS A 470 -29.12 -15.23 -25.53
CA LYS A 470 -29.84 -16.29 -24.80
C LYS A 470 -29.20 -16.58 -23.46
N TRP A 471 -30.04 -16.92 -22.48
CA TRP A 471 -29.65 -17.52 -21.21
C TRP A 471 -29.70 -19.05 -21.30
N SER A 472 -28.76 -19.72 -20.66
CA SER A 472 -28.71 -21.18 -20.47
C SER A 472 -28.48 -21.51 -19.00
N ILE A 473 -29.09 -22.58 -18.50
CA ILE A 473 -28.89 -23.05 -17.13
C ILE A 473 -27.52 -23.75 -17.04
N CYS A 474 -26.77 -23.48 -15.96
CA CYS A 474 -25.51 -24.16 -15.62
C CYS A 474 -25.68 -25.00 -14.34
N ALA A 475 -24.64 -25.73 -13.97
CA ALA A 475 -24.59 -26.47 -12.71
C ALA A 475 -24.92 -25.57 -11.50
N SER A 476 -25.74 -26.12 -10.61
CA SER A 476 -26.15 -25.45 -9.38
C SER A 476 -25.08 -25.60 -8.30
N MET A 477 -24.95 -24.57 -7.45
CA MET A 477 -24.17 -24.62 -6.22
C MET A 477 -24.70 -25.70 -5.26
N SER A 478 -23.87 -26.15 -4.32
CA SER A 478 -24.29 -27.08 -3.28
C SER A 478 -25.27 -26.44 -2.29
N LYS A 479 -25.09 -25.14 -1.98
CA LYS A 479 -25.91 -24.35 -1.06
C LYS A 479 -26.73 -23.27 -1.77
N ARG A 480 -27.86 -22.89 -1.19
CA ARG A 480 -28.66 -21.71 -1.61
C ARG A 480 -28.00 -20.44 -1.05
N ARG A 481 -27.99 -19.36 -1.84
CA ARG A 481 -27.32 -18.11 -1.45
C ARG A 481 -28.07 -16.88 -1.96
N GLY A 482 -28.72 -16.16 -1.05
CA GLY A 482 -29.17 -14.78 -1.24
C GLY A 482 -28.09 -13.81 -0.75
N GLY A 483 -27.94 -12.65 -1.40
CA GLY A 483 -26.89 -11.69 -1.05
C GLY A 483 -25.48 -12.26 -1.20
N VAL A 484 -25.27 -13.05 -2.25
CA VAL A 484 -24.01 -13.76 -2.52
C VAL A 484 -22.97 -12.83 -3.13
N GLY A 485 -21.75 -12.88 -2.60
CA GLY A 485 -20.60 -12.21 -3.19
C GLY A 485 -20.06 -13.05 -4.36
N VAL A 486 -19.92 -12.44 -5.54
CA VAL A 486 -19.51 -13.17 -6.76
C VAL A 486 -18.48 -12.38 -7.54
N ALA A 487 -17.40 -13.06 -7.92
CA ALA A 487 -16.35 -12.49 -8.75
C ALA A 487 -15.60 -13.57 -9.55
N THR A 488 -14.89 -13.14 -10.59
CA THR A 488 -14.05 -14.01 -11.43
C THR A 488 -12.59 -13.84 -11.07
N TYR A 489 -11.88 -14.95 -10.88
CA TYR A 489 -10.48 -14.95 -10.50
C TYR A 489 -9.80 -16.22 -11.03
N ASN A 490 -8.59 -16.10 -11.58
CA ASN A 490 -7.80 -17.18 -12.19
C ASN A 490 -8.55 -18.07 -13.22
N GLY A 491 -9.52 -17.51 -13.95
CA GLY A 491 -10.32 -18.23 -14.96
C GLY A 491 -11.51 -19.02 -14.40
N PHE A 492 -11.79 -18.89 -13.11
CA PHE A 492 -12.93 -19.50 -12.43
C PHE A 492 -13.90 -18.43 -11.92
N LEU A 493 -15.12 -18.84 -11.59
CA LEU A 493 -16.12 -18.02 -10.92
C LEU A 493 -16.21 -18.43 -9.45
N TYR A 494 -16.12 -17.49 -8.52
CA TYR A 494 -16.20 -17.74 -7.08
C TYR A 494 -17.54 -17.23 -6.54
N ALA A 495 -18.20 -18.03 -5.70
CA ALA A 495 -19.39 -17.69 -4.94
C ALA A 495 -19.07 -17.75 -3.45
N VAL A 496 -19.13 -16.59 -2.79
CA VAL A 496 -18.63 -16.36 -1.43
C VAL A 496 -19.78 -15.93 -0.52
N GLY A 497 -19.87 -16.55 0.66
CA GLY A 497 -20.84 -16.17 1.69
C GLY A 497 -22.30 -16.16 1.24
N GLY A 498 -23.06 -15.19 1.75
CA GLY A 498 -24.50 -15.09 1.55
C GLY A 498 -25.30 -15.85 2.61
N HIS A 499 -26.63 -15.87 2.46
CA HIS A 499 -27.54 -16.56 3.37
C HIS A 499 -28.47 -17.56 2.68
N ASP A 500 -28.89 -18.59 3.41
CA ASP A 500 -30.05 -19.41 3.09
C ASP A 500 -31.24 -19.01 3.97
N ALA A 501 -32.28 -18.48 3.34
CA ALA A 501 -33.55 -18.14 3.97
C ALA A 501 -34.67 -18.96 3.29
N PRO A 502 -35.16 -20.05 3.93
CA PRO A 502 -36.25 -20.84 3.39
C PRO A 502 -37.58 -20.09 3.45
N ALA A 503 -38.48 -20.38 2.50
CA ALA A 503 -39.80 -19.72 2.40
C ALA A 503 -40.64 -19.82 3.70
N SER A 504 -40.44 -20.88 4.48
CA SER A 504 -41.24 -21.24 5.65
C SER A 504 -40.64 -20.84 7.00
N ASN A 505 -39.43 -20.26 7.05
CA ASN A 505 -38.80 -19.92 8.34
C ASN A 505 -37.86 -18.71 8.21
N HIS A 506 -37.98 -17.74 9.10
CA HIS A 506 -37.26 -16.45 9.01
C HIS A 506 -35.85 -16.46 9.63
N CYS A 507 -35.41 -17.59 10.19
CA CYS A 507 -34.03 -17.78 10.62
C CYS A 507 -33.10 -17.84 9.40
N SER A 508 -32.53 -16.69 9.03
CA SER A 508 -31.48 -16.58 8.02
C SER A 508 -30.25 -17.37 8.46
N ARG A 509 -29.86 -18.40 7.71
CA ARG A 509 -28.61 -19.13 7.96
C ARG A 509 -27.50 -18.56 7.10
N LEU A 510 -26.64 -17.75 7.72
CA LEU A 510 -25.44 -17.21 7.09
C LEU A 510 -24.46 -18.31 6.72
N SER A 511 -23.66 -18.07 5.69
CA SER A 511 -22.66 -19.01 5.18
C SER A 511 -21.26 -18.41 5.23
N ASP A 512 -20.32 -19.23 5.71
CA ASP A 512 -18.86 -19.12 5.61
C ASP A 512 -18.32 -19.71 4.30
N CYS A 513 -18.99 -20.76 3.81
CA CYS A 513 -18.56 -21.61 2.73
C CYS A 513 -18.36 -20.86 1.42
N VAL A 514 -17.26 -21.16 0.74
CA VAL A 514 -16.92 -20.61 -0.57
C VAL A 514 -16.91 -21.75 -1.59
N GLU A 515 -17.47 -21.50 -2.77
CA GLU A 515 -17.50 -22.45 -3.88
C GLU A 515 -16.88 -21.82 -5.14
N ARG A 516 -16.10 -22.61 -5.87
CA ARG A 516 -15.45 -22.24 -7.13
C ARG A 516 -16.04 -23.06 -8.28
N TYR A 517 -16.51 -22.40 -9.33
CA TYR A 517 -17.04 -23.01 -10.54
C TYR A 517 -16.01 -23.04 -11.66
N ASP A 518 -15.84 -24.21 -12.28
CA ASP A 518 -15.08 -24.38 -13.52
C ASP A 518 -16.03 -24.44 -14.74
N PRO A 519 -15.98 -23.45 -15.65
CA PRO A 519 -16.81 -23.43 -16.86
C PRO A 519 -16.45 -24.51 -17.89
N LYS A 520 -15.30 -25.18 -17.77
CA LYS A 520 -14.89 -26.28 -18.67
C LYS A 520 -15.54 -27.61 -18.29
N THR A 521 -15.83 -27.81 -17.00
CA THR A 521 -16.44 -29.06 -16.49
C THR A 521 -17.89 -28.90 -16.08
N ASP A 522 -18.44 -27.67 -16.10
CA ASP A 522 -19.76 -27.31 -15.55
C ASP A 522 -19.94 -27.86 -14.13
N ALA A 523 -19.01 -27.53 -13.23
CA ALA A 523 -19.00 -28.08 -11.88
C ALA A 523 -18.52 -27.07 -10.82
N TRP A 524 -19.14 -27.13 -9.64
CA TRP A 524 -18.72 -26.40 -8.45
C TRP A 524 -17.84 -27.27 -7.55
N THR A 525 -16.80 -26.69 -6.98
CA THR A 525 -15.92 -27.30 -5.97
C THR A 525 -15.86 -26.40 -4.75
N THR A 526 -16.04 -26.95 -3.55
CA THR A 526 -15.84 -26.21 -2.29
C THR A 526 -14.36 -25.88 -2.10
N VAL A 527 -14.06 -24.63 -1.75
CA VAL A 527 -12.71 -24.16 -1.39
C VAL A 527 -12.71 -23.73 0.09
N ALA A 528 -11.59 -23.20 0.61
CA ALA A 528 -11.54 -22.80 2.01
C ALA A 528 -12.67 -21.81 2.39
N PRO A 529 -13.33 -22.01 3.55
CA PRO A 529 -14.37 -21.11 4.04
C PRO A 529 -13.75 -19.80 4.54
N LEU A 530 -14.58 -18.74 4.60
CA LEU A 530 -14.26 -17.53 5.35
C LEU A 530 -14.11 -17.83 6.85
N SER A 531 -13.36 -17.00 7.56
CA SER A 531 -13.23 -17.07 9.03
C SER A 531 -14.56 -16.81 9.75
N VAL A 532 -15.44 -15.97 9.18
CA VAL A 532 -16.74 -15.59 9.74
C VAL A 532 -17.85 -15.79 8.70
N PRO A 533 -18.96 -16.49 9.02
CA PRO A 533 -20.14 -16.56 8.15
C PRO A 533 -20.74 -15.17 7.94
N ARG A 534 -20.89 -14.75 6.68
CA ARG A 534 -21.33 -13.38 6.35
C ARG A 534 -22.17 -13.33 5.09
N ASP A 535 -23.25 -12.53 5.11
CA ASP A 535 -24.01 -12.20 3.90
C ASP A 535 -23.72 -10.78 3.38
N ALA A 536 -24.15 -10.53 2.14
CA ALA A 536 -23.95 -9.27 1.44
C ALA A 536 -22.47 -8.80 1.42
N VAL A 537 -21.54 -9.74 1.38
CA VAL A 537 -20.09 -9.50 1.30
C VAL A 537 -19.71 -8.96 -0.07
N GLY A 538 -18.89 -7.92 -0.11
CA GLY A 538 -18.34 -7.39 -1.36
C GLY A 538 -17.08 -8.17 -1.77
N ILE A 539 -17.04 -8.69 -2.99
CA ILE A 539 -15.93 -9.54 -3.48
C ILE A 539 -15.31 -8.90 -4.71
N CYS A 540 -13.97 -8.80 -4.75
CA CYS A 540 -13.27 -8.32 -5.94
C CYS A 540 -11.81 -8.85 -6.00
N PRO A 541 -11.30 -9.26 -7.17
CA PRO A 541 -9.89 -9.61 -7.32
C PRO A 541 -9.01 -8.35 -7.37
N LEU A 542 -7.91 -8.35 -6.61
CA LEU A 542 -6.85 -7.33 -6.70
C LEU A 542 -5.49 -8.04 -6.75
N GLY A 543 -4.71 -7.73 -7.78
CA GLY A 543 -3.41 -8.37 -8.01
C GLY A 543 -3.53 -9.88 -8.17
N ASP A 544 -2.81 -10.61 -7.33
CA ASP A 544 -2.79 -12.07 -7.29
C ASP A 544 -3.77 -12.67 -6.26
N ARG A 545 -4.69 -11.90 -5.68
CA ARG A 545 -5.60 -12.35 -4.61
C ARG A 545 -7.06 -11.96 -4.84
N LEU A 546 -7.97 -12.68 -4.18
CA LEU A 546 -9.40 -12.38 -4.17
C LEU A 546 -9.79 -11.80 -2.81
N TYR A 547 -10.28 -10.58 -2.75
CA TYR A 547 -10.63 -9.89 -1.50
C TYR A 547 -12.12 -10.01 -1.19
N ALA A 548 -12.43 -10.29 0.07
CA ALA A 548 -13.75 -10.23 0.67
C ALA A 548 -13.79 -9.09 1.69
N VAL A 549 -14.68 -8.11 1.48
CA VAL A 549 -14.74 -6.87 2.27
C VAL A 549 -16.11 -6.76 2.95
N GLY A 550 -16.07 -6.62 4.27
CA GLY A 550 -17.26 -6.40 5.10
C GLY A 550 -18.30 -7.52 4.99
N GLY A 551 -19.58 -7.17 5.04
CA GLY A 551 -20.72 -8.09 5.13
C GLY A 551 -21.48 -7.94 6.45
N TYR A 552 -22.38 -8.86 6.75
CA TYR A 552 -23.11 -8.91 8.01
C TYR A 552 -23.11 -10.34 8.59
N ASP A 553 -22.75 -10.46 9.86
CA ASP A 553 -22.57 -11.74 10.60
C ASP A 553 -23.83 -12.16 11.40
N GLY A 554 -24.94 -11.43 11.27
CA GLY A 554 -26.18 -11.66 12.04
C GLY A 554 -26.28 -10.79 13.30
N HIS A 555 -25.22 -10.06 13.65
CA HIS A 555 -25.15 -9.18 14.81
C HIS A 555 -24.62 -7.79 14.46
N THR A 556 -23.56 -7.71 13.67
CA THR A 556 -22.76 -6.52 13.36
C THR A 556 -22.47 -6.39 11.86
N TYR A 557 -22.34 -5.15 11.40
CA TYR A 557 -21.85 -4.85 10.05
C TYR A 557 -20.33 -4.92 10.07
N LEU A 558 -19.76 -5.87 9.35
CA LEU A 558 -18.34 -6.18 9.42
C LEU A 558 -17.50 -5.12 8.71
N ASP A 559 -16.40 -4.74 9.34
CA ASP A 559 -15.27 -3.98 8.80
C ASP A 559 -14.10 -4.89 8.35
N THR A 560 -14.07 -6.13 8.84
CA THR A 560 -13.05 -7.13 8.49
C THR A 560 -12.94 -7.36 6.98
N VAL A 561 -11.69 -7.48 6.53
CA VAL A 561 -11.32 -7.80 5.16
C VAL A 561 -10.51 -9.10 5.18
N GLU A 562 -10.80 -10.02 4.26
CA GLU A 562 -10.05 -11.27 4.09
C GLU A 562 -9.54 -11.35 2.65
N SER A 563 -8.28 -11.76 2.43
CA SER A 563 -7.76 -12.07 1.09
C SER A 563 -7.55 -13.57 0.92
N TYR A 564 -7.96 -14.12 -0.23
CA TYR A 564 -7.84 -15.53 -0.57
C TYR A 564 -6.66 -15.79 -1.50
N ASP A 565 -5.85 -16.76 -1.11
CA ASP A 565 -4.77 -17.33 -1.89
C ASP A 565 -5.24 -18.64 -2.55
N ALA A 566 -5.36 -18.65 -3.88
CA ALA A 566 -5.76 -19.86 -4.61
C ALA A 566 -4.67 -20.93 -4.76
N GLN A 567 -3.40 -20.63 -4.46
CA GLN A 567 -2.32 -21.61 -4.49
C GLN A 567 -2.32 -22.42 -3.19
N ASN A 568 -2.40 -21.73 -2.06
CA ASN A 568 -2.44 -22.35 -0.73
C ASN A 568 -3.86 -22.81 -0.34
N ASN A 569 -4.90 -22.27 -0.99
CA ASN A 569 -6.31 -22.44 -0.64
C ASN A 569 -6.59 -22.00 0.81
N GLU A 570 -6.20 -20.78 1.14
CA GLU A 570 -6.33 -20.20 2.48
C GLU A 570 -6.82 -18.75 2.40
N TRP A 571 -7.52 -18.30 3.45
CA TRP A 571 -7.89 -16.90 3.66
C TRP A 571 -7.01 -16.29 4.74
N THR A 572 -6.51 -15.08 4.51
CA THR A 572 -5.74 -14.28 5.47
C THR A 572 -6.49 -13.00 5.79
N GLU A 573 -6.55 -12.64 7.07
CA GLU A 573 -7.12 -11.35 7.51
C GLU A 573 -6.21 -10.19 7.07
N GLU A 574 -6.83 -9.13 6.56
CA GLU A 574 -6.20 -7.94 6.01
C GLU A 574 -6.64 -6.68 6.79
N VAL A 575 -6.05 -5.53 6.45
CA VAL A 575 -6.40 -4.26 7.10
C VAL A 575 -7.91 -3.96 6.91
N PRO A 576 -8.68 -3.77 8.00
CA PRO A 576 -10.12 -3.57 7.94
C PRO A 576 -10.47 -2.23 7.27
N VAL A 577 -11.66 -2.17 6.65
CA VAL A 577 -12.21 -0.93 6.10
C VAL A 577 -12.63 0.00 7.24
N ASN A 578 -12.52 1.33 7.11
CA ASN A 578 -12.72 2.25 8.24
C ASN A 578 -14.16 2.25 8.79
N ILE A 579 -15.14 1.80 8.00
CA ILE A 579 -16.56 1.72 8.38
C ILE A 579 -17.11 0.35 8.00
N GLY A 580 -17.55 -0.41 9.02
CA GLY A 580 -18.22 -1.68 8.87
C GLY A 580 -19.50 -1.59 8.03
N ARG A 581 -19.63 -2.46 7.03
CA ARG A 581 -20.55 -2.29 5.90
C ARG A 581 -21.02 -3.61 5.29
N ALA A 582 -22.33 -3.76 5.08
CA ALA A 582 -22.92 -4.87 4.34
C ALA A 582 -23.58 -4.41 3.04
N GLY A 583 -23.48 -5.20 1.97
CA GLY A 583 -24.01 -4.85 0.64
C GLY A 583 -23.27 -3.68 -0.01
N ALA A 584 -22.02 -3.47 0.38
CA ALA A 584 -21.12 -2.53 -0.29
C ALA A 584 -20.70 -3.09 -1.65
N CYS A 585 -20.66 -2.25 -2.68
CA CYS A 585 -20.08 -2.64 -3.95
C CYS A 585 -18.56 -2.49 -3.88
N VAL A 586 -17.84 -3.55 -4.25
CA VAL A 586 -16.36 -3.57 -4.23
C VAL A 586 -15.86 -3.76 -5.65
N VAL A 587 -15.05 -2.83 -6.13
CA VAL A 587 -14.50 -2.83 -7.49
C VAL A 587 -13.03 -2.39 -7.49
N VAL A 588 -12.24 -2.82 -8.48
CA VAL A 588 -10.89 -2.31 -8.71
C VAL A 588 -10.91 -1.19 -9.75
N VAL A 589 -10.20 -0.10 -9.47
CA VAL A 589 -9.91 0.97 -10.43
C VAL A 589 -8.40 1.08 -10.62
N LYS A 590 -7.93 1.08 -11.87
CA LYS A 590 -6.52 1.28 -12.21
C LYS A 590 -6.27 2.75 -12.54
N LEU A 591 -6.13 3.58 -11.50
CA LEU A 591 -5.68 4.95 -11.68
C LEU A 591 -4.19 4.96 -12.05
N PRO A 592 -3.77 5.86 -12.97
CA PRO A 592 -2.36 6.09 -13.29
C PRO A 592 -1.63 6.86 -12.18
#